data_AF-A0A7H4P6N6-F1
#
_entry.id   AF-A0A7H4P6N6-F1
#
_cell.length_a   1.000
_cell.length_b   1.000
_cell.length_c   1.000
_cell.angle_alpha   90.00
_cell.angle_beta   90.00
_cell.angle_gamma   90.00
#
_symmetry.space_group_name_H-M   'P 1'
#
loop_
_entity.id
_entity.type
_entity.pdbx_description
1 polymer ?
#
loop_
_entity_poly.entity_id
_entity_poly.type
_entity_poly.pdbx_seq_one_letter_code
_entity_poly.pdbx_strand_id
1 'polypeptide(L)'
;MSEKPLLEMIGIDKTFGRQTVLKNCSLEVQRGETVVLIGPSGSGKSTLLRCVNMLSPADSGDVFFASQHISRGEVPVHKLRQRIGMVFQNYELFSHLTAAENIMLAPMTVLGMNRTDARTLADNLLAKVRINETRGPLS
;
A
#
# COMPACT_ATOMS: atom_id res chain seq x y z
N MET A 1 19.86 0.98 23.03
CA MET A 1 18.41 1.23 22.84
C MET A 1 18.00 0.52 21.56
N SER A 2 16.98 -0.34 21.60
CA SER A 2 16.48 -1.00 20.38
C SER A 2 15.88 0.04 19.45
N GLU A 3 16.17 -0.08 18.16
CA GLU A 3 15.56 0.77 17.12
C GLU A 3 14.05 0.52 17.10
N LYS A 4 13.25 1.59 16.90
CA LYS A 4 11.79 1.45 16.82
C LYS A 4 11.38 0.84 15.48
N PRO A 5 10.38 -0.06 15.44
CA PRO A 5 9.92 -0.64 14.19
C PRO A 5 9.40 0.41 13.21
N LEU A 6 9.55 0.14 11.91
CA LEU A 6 8.97 0.97 10.85
C LEU A 6 7.44 0.81 10.82
N LEU A 7 6.94 -0.40 11.05
CA LEU A 7 5.52 -0.72 11.16
C LEU A 7 5.30 -1.56 12.41
N GLU A 8 4.30 -1.20 13.20
CA GLU A 8 3.89 -1.94 14.39
C GLU A 8 2.36 -2.03 14.39
N MET A 9 1.85 -3.25 14.52
CA MET A 9 0.43 -3.58 14.63
C MET A 9 0.23 -4.32 15.94
N ILE A 10 -0.68 -3.83 16.79
CA ILE A 10 -0.88 -4.35 18.15
C ILE A 10 -2.34 -4.75 18.30
N GLY A 11 -2.58 -6.06 18.44
CA GLY A 11 -3.88 -6.61 18.79
C GLY A 11 -4.99 -6.25 17.81
N ILE A 12 -4.73 -6.42 16.51
CA ILE A 12 -5.66 -6.04 15.45
C ILE A 12 -6.80 -7.04 15.33
N ASP A 13 -8.02 -6.54 15.48
CA ASP A 13 -9.24 -7.25 15.16
C ASP A 13 -9.94 -6.65 13.94
N LYS A 14 -10.56 -7.52 13.14
CA LYS A 14 -11.36 -7.10 12.00
C LYS A 14 -12.50 -8.07 11.73
N THR A 15 -13.70 -7.52 11.63
CA THR A 15 -14.95 -8.21 11.35
C THR A 15 -15.64 -7.56 10.14
N PHE A 16 -16.17 -8.39 9.26
CA PHE A 16 -17.05 -7.97 8.16
C PHE A 16 -18.43 -8.60 8.37
N GLY A 17 -19.42 -7.77 8.71
CA GLY A 17 -20.75 -8.25 9.07
C GLY A 17 -20.69 -9.18 10.28
N ARG A 18 -20.92 -10.48 10.07
CA ARG A 18 -20.87 -11.51 11.13
C ARG A 18 -19.57 -12.33 11.13
N GLN A 19 -18.66 -12.09 10.19
CA GLN A 19 -17.45 -12.88 10.02
C GLN A 19 -16.24 -12.14 10.58
N THR A 20 -15.67 -12.65 11.68
CA THR A 20 -14.39 -12.17 12.20
C THR A 20 -13.23 -12.77 11.38
N VAL A 21 -12.48 -11.90 10.72
CA VAL A 21 -11.39 -12.25 9.80
C VAL A 21 -10.02 -12.11 10.46
N LEU A 22 -9.82 -11.08 11.29
CA LEU A 22 -8.62 -10.93 12.13
C LEU A 22 -9.03 -10.98 13.60
N LYS A 23 -8.26 -11.74 14.40
CA LYS A 23 -8.48 -11.93 15.84
C LYS A 23 -7.17 -11.66 16.56
N ASN A 24 -7.08 -10.52 17.24
CA ASN A 24 -5.92 -10.12 18.05
C ASN A 24 -4.56 -10.33 17.36
N CYS A 25 -4.42 -9.88 16.11
CA CYS A 25 -3.20 -10.09 15.33
C CYS A 25 -2.18 -8.97 15.58
N SER A 26 -0.93 -9.33 15.86
CA SER A 26 0.18 -8.38 16.02
C SER A 26 1.28 -8.66 15.00
N LEU A 27 1.94 -7.60 14.53
CA LEU A 27 3.03 -7.67 13.54
C LEU A 27 3.96 -6.48 13.75
N GLU A 28 5.27 -6.75 13.78
CA GLU A 28 6.32 -5.73 13.74
C GLU A 28 7.15 -5.92 12.49
N VAL A 29 7.53 -4.82 11.83
CA VAL A 29 8.42 -4.82 10.67
C VAL A 29 9.47 -3.73 10.83
N GLN A 30 10.73 -4.12 10.76
CA GLN A 30 11.87 -3.22 10.83
C GLN A 30 12.16 -2.56 9.49
N ARG A 31 12.90 -1.45 9.51
CA ARG A 31 13.31 -0.77 8.28
C ARG A 31 14.22 -1.69 7.46
N GLY A 32 13.88 -1.91 6.19
CA GLY A 32 14.64 -2.76 5.27
C GLY A 32 14.31 -4.26 5.39
N GLU A 33 13.42 -4.64 6.31
CA GLU A 33 12.97 -6.01 6.46
C GLU A 33 12.02 -6.42 5.34
N THR A 34 12.14 -7.68 4.89
CA THR A 34 11.20 -8.31 3.98
C THR A 34 10.45 -9.41 4.71
N VAL A 35 9.15 -9.21 4.91
CA VAL A 35 8.27 -10.15 5.62
C VAL A 35 7.33 -10.83 4.64
N VAL A 36 7.17 -12.15 4.77
CA VAL A 36 6.26 -12.96 3.95
C VAL A 36 5.17 -13.56 4.85
N LEU A 37 3.91 -13.25 4.54
CA LEU A 37 2.74 -13.82 5.24
C LEU A 37 2.20 -15.03 4.48
N ILE A 38 2.22 -16.22 5.10
CA ILE A 38 1.76 -17.48 4.51
C ILE A 38 0.59 -18.03 5.32
N GLY A 39 -0.36 -18.68 4.64
CA GLY A 39 -1.52 -19.32 5.29
C GLY A 39 -2.60 -19.69 4.27
N PRO A 40 -3.59 -20.50 4.66
CA PRO A 40 -4.66 -20.96 3.77
C PRO A 40 -5.49 -19.79 3.22
N SER A 41 -6.23 -20.03 2.11
CA SER A 41 -7.18 -19.04 1.61
C SER A 41 -8.19 -18.67 2.71
N GLY A 42 -8.55 -17.38 2.79
CA GLY A 42 -9.46 -16.88 3.82
C GLY A 42 -8.83 -16.64 5.20
N SER A 43 -7.54 -16.93 5.41
CA SER A 43 -6.88 -16.73 6.72
C SER A 43 -6.65 -15.26 7.13
N GLY A 44 -7.17 -14.28 6.39
CA GLY A 44 -7.06 -12.86 6.73
C GLY A 44 -5.78 -12.15 6.27
N LYS A 45 -4.84 -12.80 5.57
CA LYS A 45 -3.57 -12.17 5.12
C LYS A 45 -3.77 -10.86 4.36
N SER A 46 -4.61 -10.88 3.32
CA SER A 46 -4.89 -9.69 2.52
C SER A 46 -5.62 -8.61 3.34
N THR A 47 -6.44 -9.02 4.31
CA THR A 47 -7.09 -8.10 5.25
C THR A 47 -6.06 -7.41 6.13
N LEU A 48 -5.11 -8.17 6.71
CA LEU A 48 -4.02 -7.61 7.53
C LEU A 48 -3.18 -6.62 6.73
N LEU A 49 -2.80 -6.95 5.49
CA LEU A 49 -2.07 -6.04 4.59
C LEU A 49 -2.87 -4.78 4.25
N ARG A 50 -4.19 -4.88 4.07
CA ARG A 50 -5.08 -3.72 3.85
C ARG A 50 -5.27 -2.86 5.10
N CYS A 51 -5.06 -3.40 6.30
CA CYS A 51 -5.03 -2.60 7.53
C CYS A 51 -3.80 -1.67 7.56
N VAL A 52 -2.65 -2.11 7.04
CA VAL A 52 -1.39 -1.34 7.04
C VAL A 52 -1.54 0.02 6.36
N ASN A 53 -2.21 0.08 5.20
CA ASN A 53 -2.42 1.32 4.44
C ASN A 53 -3.84 1.92 4.60
N MET A 54 -4.57 1.46 5.63
CA MET A 54 -5.92 1.94 5.96
C MET A 54 -6.93 1.81 4.82
N LEU A 55 -6.80 0.81 3.95
CA LEU A 55 -7.86 0.43 2.99
C LEU A 55 -8.96 -0.39 3.66
N SER A 56 -8.64 -1.08 4.75
CA SER A 56 -9.61 -1.73 5.62
C SER A 56 -9.22 -1.43 7.07
N PRO A 57 -9.63 -0.27 7.61
CA PRO A 57 -9.33 0.11 8.99
C PRO A 57 -9.74 -1.01 9.95
N ALA A 58 -8.89 -1.30 10.93
CA ALA A 58 -9.19 -2.27 11.98
C ALA A 58 -10.39 -1.81 12.82
N ASP A 59 -11.09 -2.77 13.44
CA ASP A 59 -12.19 -2.45 14.37
C ASP A 59 -11.65 -2.12 15.77
N SER A 60 -10.55 -2.76 16.16
CA SER A 60 -9.79 -2.49 17.37
C SER A 60 -8.30 -2.78 17.19
N GLY A 61 -7.51 -2.34 18.17
CA GLY A 61 -6.06 -2.41 18.15
C GLY A 61 -5.41 -1.14 17.59
N ASP A 62 -4.09 -1.10 17.67
CA ASP A 62 -3.30 0.08 17.33
C ASP A 62 -2.35 -0.23 16.18
N VAL A 63 -2.25 0.70 15.21
CA VAL A 63 -1.28 0.63 14.12
C VAL A 63 -0.40 1.86 14.17
N PHE A 64 0.91 1.64 14.17
CA PHE A 64 1.93 2.67 14.09
C PHE A 64 2.76 2.53 12.82
N PHE A 65 3.04 3.65 12.16
CA PHE A 65 3.94 3.71 11.03
C PHE A 65 4.98 4.81 11.25
N ALA A 66 6.26 4.46 11.22
CA ALA A 66 7.38 5.34 11.55
C ALA A 66 7.17 6.07 12.89
N SER A 67 6.81 5.32 13.95
CA SER A 67 6.49 5.84 15.29
C SER A 67 5.29 6.79 15.39
N GLN A 68 4.50 6.95 14.33
CA GLN A 68 3.27 7.73 14.34
C GLN A 68 2.06 6.80 14.44
N HIS A 69 1.12 7.09 15.35
CA HIS A 69 -0.15 6.39 15.43
C HIS A 69 -1.02 6.72 14.22
N ILE A 70 -1.49 5.71 13.49
CA ILE A 70 -2.24 5.90 12.24
C ILE A 70 -3.66 5.32 12.28
N SER A 71 -4.05 4.55 13.29
CA SER A 71 -5.39 3.96 13.37
C SER A 71 -6.43 4.83 14.11
N ARG A 72 -6.03 5.92 14.77
CA ARG A 72 -6.95 6.84 15.50
C ARG A 72 -7.40 8.08 14.72
N GLY A 73 -7.12 8.14 13.42
CA GLY A 73 -7.53 9.26 12.56
C GLY A 73 -6.70 10.54 12.72
N GLU A 74 -5.60 10.49 13.46
CA GLU A 74 -4.68 11.62 13.67
C GLU A 74 -3.95 12.05 12.39
N VAL A 75 -3.83 11.12 11.42
CA VAL A 75 -3.14 11.35 10.15
C VAL A 75 -4.13 11.28 9.00
N PRO A 76 -4.17 12.29 8.11
CA PRO A 76 -4.97 12.19 6.89
C PRO A 76 -4.54 10.97 6.06
N VAL A 77 -5.49 10.07 5.80
CA VAL A 77 -5.23 8.77 5.16
C VAL A 77 -4.55 8.92 3.79
N HIS A 78 -4.85 9.98 3.03
CA HIS A 78 -4.20 10.23 1.75
C HIS A 78 -2.69 10.50 1.89
N LYS A 79 -2.25 11.18 2.95
CA LYS A 79 -0.82 11.42 3.23
C LYS A 79 -0.10 10.14 3.64
N LEU A 80 -0.80 9.26 4.35
CA LEU A 80 -0.26 7.95 4.69
C LEU A 80 -0.04 7.09 3.44
N ARG A 81 -1.03 7.04 2.54
CA ARG A 81 -0.97 6.24 1.31
C ARG A 81 0.09 6.73 0.31
N GLN A 82 0.53 7.99 0.40
CA GLN A 82 1.70 8.48 -0.34
C GLN A 82 3.03 7.83 0.12
N ARG A 83 3.08 7.34 1.38
CA ARG A 83 4.27 6.74 1.99
C ARG A 83 4.25 5.21 2.00
N ILE A 84 3.10 4.60 1.73
CA ILE A 84 2.89 3.15 1.74
C ILE A 84 2.37 2.71 0.37
N GLY A 85 3.26 2.17 -0.45
CA GLY A 85 2.89 1.56 -1.73
C GLY A 85 2.15 0.23 -1.53
N MET A 86 1.18 -0.06 -2.40
CA MET A 86 0.46 -1.34 -2.41
C MET A 86 0.33 -1.84 -3.85
N VAL A 87 0.61 -3.13 -4.04
CA VAL A 87 0.36 -3.86 -5.29
C VAL A 87 -0.78 -4.84 -5.03
N PHE A 88 -1.81 -4.81 -5.88
CA PHE A 88 -2.99 -5.66 -5.75
C PHE A 88 -2.82 -6.96 -6.54
N GLN A 89 -3.53 -8.01 -6.13
CA GLN A 89 -3.50 -9.31 -6.82
C GLN A 89 -4.12 -9.24 -8.22
N ASN A 90 -5.21 -8.49 -8.37
CA ASN A 90 -5.77 -8.12 -9.66
C ASN A 90 -5.16 -6.77 -10.07
N TYR A 91 -4.79 -6.63 -11.33
CA TYR A 91 -4.19 -5.40 -11.85
C TYR A 91 -5.24 -4.28 -11.85
N GLU A 92 -5.20 -3.40 -10.85
CA GLU A 92 -6.01 -2.19 -10.76
C GLU A 92 -5.40 -1.08 -11.62
N LEU A 93 -5.29 -1.35 -12.93
CA LEU A 93 -4.76 -0.41 -13.93
C LEU A 93 -5.90 0.37 -14.59
N PHE A 94 -5.63 1.63 -14.91
CA PHE A 94 -6.53 2.43 -15.74
C PHE A 94 -6.36 1.99 -17.19
N SER A 95 -7.24 1.11 -17.65
CA SER A 95 -7.17 0.47 -18.98
C SER A 95 -7.20 1.45 -20.15
N HIS A 96 -7.80 2.63 -19.96
CA HIS A 96 -7.85 3.71 -20.94
C HIS A 96 -6.55 4.52 -21.04
N LEU A 97 -5.54 4.21 -20.23
CA LEU A 97 -4.25 4.88 -20.20
C LEU A 97 -3.13 3.93 -20.62
N THR A 98 -2.04 4.47 -21.17
CA THR A 98 -0.82 3.68 -21.40
C THR A 98 -0.13 3.30 -20.08
N ALA A 99 0.89 2.45 -20.16
CA ALA A 99 1.72 2.11 -19.00
C ALA A 99 2.41 3.34 -18.39
N ALA A 100 2.99 4.22 -19.22
CA ALA A 100 3.58 5.46 -18.71
C ALA A 100 2.54 6.38 -18.10
N GLU A 101 1.35 6.51 -18.71
CA GLU A 101 0.28 7.36 -18.19
C GLU A 101 -0.25 6.87 -16.84
N ASN A 102 -0.38 5.55 -16.65
CA ASN A 102 -0.68 4.95 -15.34
C ASN A 102 0.35 5.34 -14.28
N ILE A 103 1.64 5.31 -14.62
CA ILE A 103 2.72 5.68 -13.69
C ILE A 103 2.71 7.19 -13.40
N MET A 104 2.49 8.02 -14.43
CA MET A 104 2.52 9.49 -14.32
C MET A 104 1.35 10.07 -13.51
N LEU A 105 0.20 9.39 -13.50
CA LEU A 105 -1.04 9.92 -12.95
C LEU A 105 -0.91 10.37 -11.48
N ALA A 106 -0.40 9.52 -10.60
CA ALA A 106 -0.27 9.85 -9.18
C ALA A 106 0.80 10.91 -8.88
N PRO A 107 2.03 10.85 -9.43
CA PRO A 107 3.01 11.92 -9.31
C PRO A 107 2.47 13.30 -9.73
N MET A 108 1.70 13.38 -10.81
CA MET A 108 1.14 14.64 -11.27
C MET A 108 -0.02 15.14 -10.39
N THR A 109 -1.00 14.28 -10.11
CA THR A 109 -2.25 14.68 -9.43
C THR A 109 -2.13 14.79 -7.92
N VAL A 110 -1.24 14.00 -7.30
CA VAL A 110 -1.10 13.92 -5.85
C VAL A 110 0.13 14.69 -5.35
N LEU A 111 1.22 14.68 -6.11
CA LEU A 111 2.49 15.34 -5.72
C LEU A 111 2.75 16.64 -6.49
N GLY A 112 1.90 17.00 -7.46
CA GLY A 112 2.05 18.24 -8.24
C GLY A 112 3.25 18.23 -9.20
N MET A 113 3.77 17.06 -9.55
CA MET A 113 4.89 16.93 -10.49
C MET A 113 4.46 17.41 -11.89
N ASN A 114 5.31 18.20 -12.56
CA ASN A 114 5.02 18.59 -13.93
C ASN A 114 5.09 17.38 -14.88
N ARG A 115 4.46 17.51 -16.06
CA ARG A 115 4.33 16.41 -17.03
C ARG A 115 5.68 15.88 -17.51
N THR A 116 6.67 16.75 -17.70
CA THR A 116 8.00 16.39 -18.22
C THR A 116 8.73 15.51 -17.21
N ASP A 117 8.79 15.94 -15.94
CA ASP A 117 9.44 15.19 -14.87
C ASP A 117 8.73 13.85 -14.60
N ALA A 118 7.39 13.87 -14.62
CA ALA A 118 6.59 12.66 -14.47
C ALA A 118 6.86 11.66 -15.61
N ARG A 119 7.02 12.14 -16.84
CA ARG A 119 7.36 11.30 -17.99
C ARG A 119 8.74 10.67 -17.83
N THR A 120 9.75 11.46 -17.44
CA THR A 120 11.09 10.94 -17.17
C THR A 120 11.09 9.88 -16.06
N LEU A 121 10.32 10.11 -14.98
CA LEU A 121 10.15 9.11 -13.93
C LEU A 121 9.52 7.82 -14.48
N ALA A 122 8.46 7.93 -15.28
CA ALA A 122 7.78 6.79 -15.87
C ALA A 122 8.70 5.97 -16.79
N ASP A 123 9.44 6.63 -17.68
CA ASP A 123 10.36 5.97 -18.61
C ASP A 123 11.48 5.22 -17.84
N ASN A 124 12.02 5.83 -16.78
CA ASN A 124 13.02 5.18 -15.92
C ASN A 124 12.47 3.94 -15.20
N LEU A 125 11.25 4.02 -14.68
CA LEU A 125 10.59 2.89 -14.00
C LEU A 125 10.27 1.76 -14.98
N LEU A 126 9.74 2.08 -16.15
CA LEU A 126 9.44 1.11 -17.21
C LEU A 126 10.71 0.38 -17.68
N ALA A 127 11.81 1.12 -17.90
CA ALA A 127 13.10 0.53 -18.23
C ALA A 127 13.59 -0.42 -17.13
N LYS A 128 13.46 -0.02 -15.85
CA LYS A 128 13.86 -0.83 -14.70
C LYS A 128 13.11 -2.17 -14.63
N VAL A 129 11.82 -2.19 -14.98
CA VAL A 129 10.99 -3.42 -15.01
C VAL A 129 10.94 -4.09 -16.39
N ARG A 130 11.72 -3.59 -17.36
CA ARG A 130 11.85 -4.14 -18.73
C ARG A 130 10.52 -4.22 -19.48
N ILE A 131 9.63 -3.25 -19.28
CA ILE A 131 8.40 -3.12 -20.05
C ILE A 131 8.67 -2.20 -21.25
N ASN A 132 8.60 -2.77 -22.45
CA ASN A 132 8.67 -2.01 -23.70
C ASN A 132 7.27 -1.46 -24.03
N GLU A 133 7.13 -0.13 -24.05
CA GLU A 133 5.82 0.51 -24.23
C GLU A 133 5.28 0.28 -25.65
N THR A 134 4.09 -0.30 -25.78
CA THR A 134 3.29 -0.23 -27.01
C THR A 134 2.49 1.08 -27.00
N ARG A 135 2.37 1.73 -28.16
CA ARG A 135 1.55 2.95 -28.32
C ARG A 135 0.06 2.58 -28.29
N GLY A 136 -0.48 2.26 -27.11
CA GLY A 136 -1.89 1.93 -26.96
C GLY A 136 -2.35 1.73 -25.51
N PRO A 137 -3.66 1.72 -25.27
CA PRO A 137 -4.24 1.46 -23.94
C PRO A 137 -3.92 0.04 -23.46
N LEU A 138 -3.93 -0.16 -22.14
CA LEU A 138 -3.72 -1.48 -21.52
C LEU A 138 -5.02 -2.30 -21.62
N SER A 139 -5.02 -3.31 -22.49
CA SER A 139 -6.10 -4.30 -22.66
C SER A 139 -5.90 -5.54 -21.79
#